data_AF-A0A937TDF2-F1
#
_entry.id   AF-A0A937TDF2-F1
#
_cell.length_a   1.000
_cell.length_b   1.000
_cell.length_c   1.000
_cell.angle_alpha   90.00
_cell.angle_beta   90.00
_cell.angle_gamma   90.00
#
_symmetry.space_group_name_H-M   'P 1'
#
loop_
_entity.id
_entity.type
_entity.pdbx_description
1 polymer ?
#
loop_
_entity_poly.entity_id
_entity_poly.type
_entity_poly.pdbx_seq_one_letter_code
_entity_poly.pdbx_strand_id
1 'polypeptide(L)'
;MGKGRIKNILLVFLLTIAIFSIFRYVVIFREKLELVGELAEVKKEIITLQGEKQKLIQDIEKEKKEGKELSQKVAGLKGNLGAAQARIARLFAEYNQTEKKLEDLGARFSLLKSENDALVEENKNIKAKLSSSTGLKQAMRQLKEQAFKVTKQIIHKADEDKLIEGNNGYLLKDGKPTYPAKIKVEITPATPDKND
;
A
#
# COMPACT_ATOMS: atom_id res chain seq x y z
N MET A 1 40.15 13.36 133.73
CA MET A 1 40.17 13.87 132.34
C MET A 1 39.29 15.11 132.25
N GLY A 2 39.83 16.28 131.93
CA GLY A 2 39.13 17.56 132.06
C GLY A 2 38.00 17.75 131.05
N LYS A 3 36.82 18.16 131.51
CA LYS A 3 35.61 18.46 130.71
C LYS A 3 35.89 19.41 129.51
N GLY A 4 36.93 20.25 129.58
CA GLY A 4 37.36 21.11 128.47
C GLY A 4 37.97 20.37 127.27
N ARG A 5 38.67 19.24 127.50
CA ARG A 5 39.27 18.45 126.39
C ARG A 5 38.20 17.74 125.57
N ILE A 6 37.16 17.20 126.22
CA ILE A 6 36.03 16.52 125.55
C ILE A 6 35.22 17.51 124.69
N LYS A 7 34.97 18.73 125.19
CA LYS A 7 34.32 19.79 124.41
C LYS A 7 35.11 20.16 123.14
N ASN A 8 36.44 20.29 123.25
CA ASN A 8 37.29 20.59 122.10
C ASN A 8 37.29 19.45 121.07
N ILE A 9 37.30 18.18 121.51
CA ILE A 9 37.21 17.01 120.62
C ILE A 9 35.86 16.99 119.89
N LEU A 10 34.76 17.24 120.60
CA LEU A 10 33.41 17.36 120.00
C LEU A 10 33.35 18.49 118.97
N LEU A 11 33.95 19.64 119.25
CA LEU A 11 33.98 20.80 118.36
C LEU A 11 34.74 20.50 117.06
N VAL A 12 35.90 19.84 117.16
CA VAL A 12 36.68 19.40 115.99
C VAL A 12 35.90 18.37 115.17
N PHE A 13 35.24 17.41 115.83
CA PHE A 13 34.41 16.42 115.14
C PHE A 13 33.25 17.06 114.37
N LEU A 14 32.55 18.02 115.00
CA LEU A 14 31.45 18.75 114.37
C LEU A 14 31.94 19.58 113.17
N LEU A 15 33.12 20.20 113.29
CA LEU A 15 33.76 20.92 112.19
C LEU A 15 34.10 19.99 111.02
N THR A 16 34.63 18.79 111.30
CA THR A 16 34.93 17.80 110.24
C THR A 16 33.68 17.30 109.53
N ILE A 17 32.58 17.06 110.24
CA ILE A 17 31.29 16.68 109.64
C ILE A 17 30.73 17.82 108.79
N ALA A 18 30.80 19.06 109.28
CA ALA A 18 30.35 20.23 108.53
C ALA A 18 31.14 20.40 107.22
N ILE A 19 32.47 20.31 107.28
CA ILE A 19 33.34 20.38 106.09
C ILE A 19 33.04 19.23 105.12
N PHE A 20 32.92 18.00 105.61
CA PHE A 20 32.57 16.84 104.78
C PHE A 20 31.19 17.00 104.11
N SER A 21 30.23 17.57 104.83
CA SER A 21 28.87 17.80 104.31
C SER A 21 28.86 18.86 103.21
N ILE A 22 29.62 19.95 103.39
CA ILE A 22 29.83 20.99 102.36
C ILE A 22 30.54 20.39 101.15
N PHE A 23 31.61 19.63 101.35
CA PHE A 23 32.35 18.99 100.25
C PHE A 23 31.44 18.04 99.46
N ARG A 24 30.68 17.18 100.15
CA ARG A 24 29.73 16.27 99.52
C ARG A 24 28.63 17.01 98.77
N TYR A 25 28.11 18.10 99.33
CA TYR A 25 27.14 18.96 98.65
C TYR A 25 27.72 19.57 97.36
N VAL A 26 28.96 20.04 97.38
CA VAL A 26 29.63 20.58 96.18
C VAL A 26 29.82 19.50 95.11
N VAL A 27 30.21 18.29 95.49
CA VAL A 27 30.34 17.15 94.55
C VAL A 27 28.99 16.83 93.90
N ILE A 28 27.94 16.65 94.70
CA ILE A 28 26.58 16.37 94.20
C ILE A 28 26.07 17.52 93.32
N PHE A 29 26.38 18.77 93.69
CA PHE A 29 25.98 19.93 92.89
C PHE A 29 26.69 19.95 91.53
N ARG A 30 27.97 19.58 91.46
CA ARG A 30 28.69 19.43 90.18
C ARG A 30 28.10 18.34 89.31
N GLU A 31 27.87 17.15 89.86
CA GLU A 31 27.24 16.02 89.15
C GLU A 31 25.86 16.43 88.61
N LYS A 32 25.07 17.17 89.41
CA LYS A 32 23.77 17.69 88.96
C LYS A 32 23.91 18.68 87.80
N LEU A 33 24.90 19.56 87.82
CA LEU A 33 25.15 20.49 86.72
C LEU A 33 25.59 19.77 85.44
N GLU A 34 26.44 18.76 85.57
CA GLU A 34 26.88 17.92 84.46
C GLU A 34 25.71 17.16 83.83
N LEU A 35 24.89 16.50 84.66
CA LEU A 35 23.65 15.83 84.22
C LEU A 35 22.67 16.79 83.53
N VAL A 36 22.55 18.03 84.00
CA VAL A 36 21.72 19.05 83.33
C VAL A 36 22.30 19.45 81.98
N GLY A 37 23.63 19.52 81.87
CA GLY A 37 24.35 19.76 80.61
C GLY A 37 24.11 18.64 79.60
N GLU A 38 24.33 17.39 80.00
CA GLU A 38 24.07 16.21 79.15
C GLU A 38 22.62 16.14 78.70
N LEU A 39 21.66 16.39 79.61
CA LEU A 39 20.24 16.40 79.28
C LEU A 39 19.91 17.51 78.25
N ALA A 40 20.56 18.67 78.34
CA ALA A 40 20.40 19.74 77.37
C ALA A 40 21.00 19.37 76.00
N GLU A 41 22.12 18.66 75.97
CA GLU A 41 22.75 18.16 74.74
C GLU A 41 21.91 17.09 74.06
N VAL A 42 21.48 16.07 74.81
CA VAL A 42 20.56 15.02 74.31
C VAL A 42 19.27 15.63 73.78
N LYS A 43 18.72 16.67 74.43
CA LYS A 43 17.56 17.39 73.91
C LYS A 43 17.83 18.08 72.57
N LYS A 44 19.00 18.69 72.38
CA LYS A 44 19.39 19.28 71.10
C LYS A 44 19.50 18.20 70.03
N GLU A 45 20.13 17.08 70.34
CA GLU A 45 20.24 15.95 69.41
C GLU A 45 18.87 15.42 68.99
N ILE A 46 17.95 15.25 69.94
CA ILE A 46 16.56 14.84 69.64
C ILE A 46 15.90 15.82 68.66
N ILE A 47 16.06 17.14 68.87
CA ILE A 47 15.49 18.15 67.97
C ILE A 47 16.11 18.05 66.58
N THR A 48 17.43 17.88 66.48
CA THR A 48 18.12 17.73 65.19
C THR A 48 17.68 16.47 64.45
N LEU A 49 17.64 15.33 65.15
CA LEU A 49 17.21 14.06 64.58
C LEU A 49 15.74 14.09 64.16
N GLN A 50 14.89 14.80 64.91
CA GLN A 50 13.49 14.98 64.54
C GLN A 50 13.34 15.84 63.28
N GLY A 51 14.18 16.87 63.12
CA GLY A 51 14.26 17.69 61.90
C GLY A 51 14.74 16.88 60.69
N GLU A 52 15.81 16.11 60.85
CA GLU A 52 16.34 15.22 59.81
C GLU A 52 15.32 14.17 59.39
N LYS A 53 14.64 13.53 60.36
CA LYS A 53 13.55 12.59 60.11
C LYS A 53 12.44 13.23 59.27
N GLN A 54 12.03 14.46 59.59
CA GLN A 54 10.98 15.14 58.84
C GLN A 54 11.42 15.45 57.40
N LYS A 55 12.67 15.88 57.21
CA LYS A 55 13.25 16.10 55.88
C LYS A 55 13.30 14.81 55.07
N LEU A 56 13.75 13.71 55.67
CA LEU A 56 13.81 12.41 55.02
C LEU A 56 12.43 11.91 54.59
N ILE A 57 11.39 12.14 55.42
CA ILE A 57 10.00 11.82 55.06
C ILE A 57 9.56 12.61 53.82
N GLN A 58 9.87 13.90 53.77
CA GLN A 58 9.53 14.75 52.62
C GLN A 58 10.27 14.30 51.34
N ASP A 59 11.55 13.96 51.46
CA ASP A 59 12.35 13.47 50.33
C ASP A 59 11.81 12.14 49.80
N ILE A 60 11.47 11.19 50.68
CA ILE A 60 10.84 9.91 50.31
C ILE A 60 9.49 10.13 49.62
N GLU A 61 8.66 11.04 50.11
CA GLU A 61 7.38 11.36 49.47
C GLU A 61 7.55 11.96 48.09
N LYS A 62 8.55 12.82 47.92
CA LYS A 62 8.90 13.41 46.63
C LYS A 62 9.39 12.35 45.64
N GLU A 63 10.34 11.52 46.03
CA GLU A 63 10.85 10.42 45.20
C GLU A 63 9.72 9.44 44.82
N LYS A 64 8.80 9.16 45.74
CA LYS A 64 7.65 8.29 45.45
C LYS A 64 6.69 8.91 44.43
N LYS A 65 6.50 10.22 44.44
CA LYS A 65 5.71 10.94 43.42
C LYS A 65 6.42 10.88 42.07
N GLU A 66 7.70 11.23 42.03
CA GLU A 66 8.51 11.17 40.81
C GLU A 66 8.55 9.75 40.22
N GLY A 67 8.72 8.74 41.06
CA GLY A 67 8.69 7.32 40.66
C GLY A 67 7.34 6.90 40.05
N LYS A 68 6.22 7.38 40.60
CA LYS A 68 4.88 7.15 40.01
C LYS A 68 4.73 7.82 38.65
N GLU A 69 5.17 9.07 38.52
CA GLU A 69 5.12 9.80 37.24
C GLU A 69 6.00 9.13 36.18
N LEU A 70 7.22 8.72 36.53
CA LEU A 70 8.11 7.97 35.66
C LEU A 70 7.46 6.65 35.23
N SER A 71 6.87 5.91 36.17
CA SER A 71 6.17 4.66 35.86
C SER A 71 4.99 4.88 34.89
N GLN A 72 4.22 5.96 35.06
CA GLN A 72 3.13 6.31 34.14
C GLN A 72 3.66 6.70 32.75
N LYS A 73 4.74 7.50 32.68
CA LYS A 73 5.39 7.86 31.41
C LYS A 73 5.91 6.63 30.68
N VAL A 74 6.56 5.69 31.39
CA VAL A 74 7.03 4.43 30.81
C VAL A 74 5.88 3.59 30.27
N ALA A 75 4.78 3.47 31.02
CA ALA A 75 3.58 2.76 30.56
C ALA A 75 2.98 3.41 29.29
N GLY A 76 2.89 4.74 29.27
CA GLY A 76 2.40 5.52 28.13
C GLY A 76 3.30 5.36 26.89
N LEU A 77 4.62 5.46 27.06
CA LEU A 77 5.59 5.26 25.98
C LEU A 77 5.52 3.83 25.41
N LYS A 78 5.39 2.81 26.27
CA LYS A 78 5.21 1.42 25.85
C LYS A 78 3.92 1.24 25.04
N GLY A 79 2.82 1.88 25.46
CA GLY A 79 1.56 1.88 24.72
C GLY A 79 1.69 2.54 23.34
N ASN A 80 2.32 3.72 23.28
CA ASN A 80 2.57 4.43 22.03
C ASN A 80 3.47 3.64 21.08
N LEU A 81 4.51 2.96 21.61
CA LEU A 81 5.38 2.10 20.83
C LEU A 81 4.59 0.94 20.21
N GLY A 82 3.73 0.28 20.99
CA GLY A 82 2.86 -0.79 20.49
C GLY A 82 1.89 -0.31 19.40
N ALA A 83 1.28 0.86 19.60
CA ALA A 83 0.40 1.47 18.60
C ALA A 83 1.15 1.84 17.31
N ALA A 84 2.37 2.39 17.43
CA ALA A 84 3.23 2.71 16.29
C ALA A 84 3.64 1.44 15.53
N GLN A 85 4.01 0.37 16.23
CA GLN A 85 4.34 -0.91 15.61
C GLN A 85 3.15 -1.52 14.86
N ALA A 86 1.94 -1.47 15.44
CA ALA A 86 0.73 -1.92 14.78
C ALA A 86 0.42 -1.08 13.52
N ARG A 87 0.63 0.24 13.58
CA ARG A 87 0.47 1.12 12.41
C ARG A 87 1.46 0.79 11.31
N ILE A 88 2.72 0.55 11.64
CA ILE A 88 3.74 0.12 10.68
C ILE A 88 3.34 -1.20 10.01
N ALA A 89 2.90 -2.19 10.79
CA ALA A 89 2.44 -3.47 10.25
C ALA A 89 1.27 -3.31 9.27
N ARG A 90 0.31 -2.43 9.57
CA ARG A 90 -0.80 -2.11 8.65
C ARG A 90 -0.31 -1.46 7.37
N LEU A 91 0.59 -0.47 7.47
CA LEU A 91 1.16 0.20 6.30
C LEU A 91 1.92 -0.78 5.39
N PHE A 92 2.67 -1.73 5.96
CA PHE A 92 3.32 -2.77 5.16
C PHE A 92 2.31 -3.69 4.46
N ALA A 93 1.21 -4.06 5.13
CA ALA A 93 0.16 -4.85 4.51
C ALA A 93 -0.53 -4.11 3.36
N GLU A 94 -0.84 -2.82 3.56
CA GLU A 94 -1.42 -1.94 2.53
C GLU A 94 -0.46 -1.73 1.35
N TYR A 95 0.84 -1.54 1.63
CA TYR A 95 1.87 -1.42 0.61
C TYR A 95 1.92 -2.68 -0.27
N ASN A 96 2.05 -3.86 0.33
CA ASN A 96 2.09 -5.13 -0.40
C ASN A 96 0.81 -5.36 -1.21
N GLN A 97 -0.35 -4.96 -0.69
CA GLN A 97 -1.61 -5.07 -1.42
C GLN A 97 -1.65 -4.13 -2.63
N THR A 98 -1.12 -2.92 -2.47
CA THR A 98 -1.06 -1.91 -3.54
C THR A 98 -0.06 -2.31 -4.62
N GLU A 99 1.08 -2.87 -4.23
CA GLU A 99 2.08 -3.43 -5.14
C GLU A 99 1.48 -4.55 -5.99
N LYS A 100 0.78 -5.52 -5.39
CA LYS A 100 0.05 -6.56 -6.15
C LYS A 100 -0.99 -6.01 -7.12
N LYS A 101 -1.74 -4.98 -6.71
CA LYS A 101 -2.70 -4.31 -7.60
C LYS A 101 -1.99 -3.62 -8.77
N LEU A 102 -0.82 -3.04 -8.54
CA LEU A 102 -0.01 -2.42 -9.57
C LEU A 102 0.51 -3.46 -10.57
N GLU A 103 0.99 -4.60 -10.09
CA GLU A 103 1.42 -5.73 -10.93
C GLU A 103 0.26 -6.26 -11.78
N ASP A 104 -0.89 -6.52 -11.17
CA ASP A 104 -2.11 -6.96 -11.87
C ASP A 104 -2.54 -5.96 -12.95
N LEU A 105 -2.49 -4.66 -12.62
CA LEU A 105 -2.85 -3.61 -13.57
C LEU A 105 -1.85 -3.51 -14.72
N GLY A 106 -0.55 -3.67 -14.43
CA GLY A 106 0.50 -3.73 -15.45
C GLY A 106 0.35 -4.93 -16.39
N ALA A 107 -0.03 -6.10 -15.87
CA ALA A 107 -0.33 -7.28 -16.67
C ALA A 107 -1.55 -7.04 -17.58
N ARG A 108 -2.65 -6.49 -17.03
CA ARG A 108 -3.84 -6.14 -17.82
C ARG A 108 -3.55 -5.10 -18.90
N PHE A 109 -2.75 -4.09 -18.58
CA PHE A 109 -2.35 -3.07 -19.54
C PHE A 109 -1.54 -3.67 -20.70
N SER A 110 -0.61 -4.58 -20.38
CA SER A 110 0.19 -5.27 -21.40
C SER A 110 -0.67 -6.14 -22.32
N LEU A 111 -1.66 -6.84 -21.75
CA LEU A 111 -2.61 -7.65 -22.52
C LEU A 111 -3.48 -6.78 -23.43
N LEU A 112 -4.08 -5.71 -22.90
CA LEU A 112 -4.88 -4.76 -23.69
C LEU A 112 -4.08 -4.10 -24.80
N LYS A 113 -2.80 -3.78 -24.55
CA LYS A 113 -1.92 -3.25 -25.58
C LYS A 113 -1.72 -4.25 -26.71
N SER A 114 -1.45 -5.52 -26.38
CA SER A 114 -1.29 -6.58 -27.39
C SER A 114 -2.56 -6.84 -28.19
N GLU A 115 -3.73 -6.78 -27.55
CA GLU A 115 -5.03 -6.94 -28.21
C GLU A 115 -5.32 -5.77 -29.16
N ASN A 116 -5.01 -4.55 -28.73
CA ASN A 116 -5.15 -3.36 -29.58
C ASN A 116 -4.20 -3.44 -30.79
N ASP A 117 -2.94 -3.84 -30.60
CA ASP A 117 -1.99 -4.03 -31.70
C ASP A 117 -2.50 -5.09 -32.71
N ALA A 118 -3.07 -6.20 -32.23
CA ALA A 118 -3.67 -7.23 -33.08
C ALA A 118 -4.88 -6.70 -33.87
N LEU A 119 -5.78 -5.96 -33.22
CA LEU A 119 -6.94 -5.34 -33.86
C LEU A 119 -6.56 -4.27 -34.89
N VAL A 120 -5.47 -3.53 -34.65
CA VAL A 120 -4.92 -2.57 -35.61
C VAL A 120 -4.40 -3.29 -36.86
N GLU A 121 -3.68 -4.39 -36.69
CA GLU A 121 -3.21 -5.21 -37.82
C GLU A 121 -4.37 -5.88 -38.57
N GLU A 122 -5.38 -6.39 -37.87
CA GLU A 122 -6.58 -6.92 -38.50
C GLU A 122 -7.31 -5.85 -39.32
N ASN A 123 -7.47 -4.64 -38.77
CA ASN A 123 -8.04 -3.51 -39.50
C ASN A 123 -7.24 -3.14 -40.76
N LYS A 124 -5.90 -3.14 -40.68
CA LYS A 124 -5.04 -2.93 -41.87
C LYS A 124 -5.27 -4.01 -42.92
N ASN A 125 -5.32 -5.27 -42.51
CA ASN A 125 -5.58 -6.41 -43.39
C ASN A 125 -6.96 -6.33 -44.05
N ILE A 126 -8.01 -5.99 -43.30
CA ILE A 126 -9.36 -5.81 -43.84
C ILE A 126 -9.39 -4.65 -44.83
N LYS A 127 -8.78 -3.50 -44.50
CA LYS A 127 -8.67 -2.36 -45.42
C LYS A 127 -7.95 -2.72 -46.72
N ALA A 128 -6.87 -3.50 -46.64
CA ALA A 128 -6.15 -3.99 -47.82
C ALA A 128 -6.99 -4.96 -48.67
N LYS A 129 -7.75 -5.88 -48.03
CA LYS A 129 -8.68 -6.77 -48.74
C LYS A 129 -9.82 -6.00 -49.42
N LEU A 130 -10.36 -4.97 -48.76
CA LEU A 130 -11.40 -4.12 -49.32
C LEU A 130 -10.89 -3.31 -50.51
N SER A 131 -9.69 -2.71 -50.42
CA SER A 131 -9.11 -1.97 -51.55
C SER A 131 -8.84 -2.88 -52.75
N SER A 132 -8.34 -4.10 -52.53
CA SER A 132 -8.17 -5.11 -53.59
C SER A 132 -9.51 -5.49 -54.24
N SER A 133 -10.57 -5.72 -53.45
CA SER A 133 -11.92 -6.02 -53.96
C SER A 133 -12.50 -4.87 -54.80
N THR A 134 -12.28 -3.62 -54.38
CA THR A 134 -12.68 -2.46 -55.20
C THR A 134 -11.90 -2.38 -56.52
N GLY A 135 -10.59 -2.66 -56.50
CA GLY A 135 -9.76 -2.76 -57.70
C GLY A 135 -10.22 -3.87 -58.64
N LEU A 136 -10.55 -5.05 -58.10
CA LEU A 136 -11.11 -6.17 -58.87
C LEU A 136 -12.44 -5.81 -59.52
N LYS A 137 -13.34 -5.12 -58.81
CA LYS A 137 -14.60 -4.63 -59.39
C LYS A 137 -14.36 -3.65 -60.55
N GLN A 138 -13.39 -2.74 -60.42
CA GLN A 138 -13.04 -1.81 -61.51
C GLN A 138 -12.46 -2.55 -62.72
N ALA A 139 -11.55 -3.51 -62.50
CA ALA A 139 -10.98 -4.34 -63.55
C ALA A 139 -12.06 -5.13 -64.29
N MET A 140 -13.01 -5.76 -63.58
CA MET A 140 -14.14 -6.45 -64.21
C MET A 140 -15.01 -5.52 -65.04
N ARG A 141 -15.24 -4.28 -64.57
CA ARG A 141 -16.03 -3.29 -65.33
C ARG A 141 -15.34 -2.91 -66.64
N GLN A 142 -14.04 -2.65 -66.61
CA GLN A 142 -13.24 -2.36 -67.81
C GLN A 142 -13.19 -3.57 -68.76
N LEU A 143 -13.03 -4.78 -68.23
CA LEU A 143 -13.04 -6.01 -69.03
C LEU A 143 -14.40 -6.21 -69.72
N LYS A 144 -15.50 -5.96 -69.01
CA LYS A 144 -16.86 -6.03 -69.58
C LYS A 144 -17.09 -4.99 -70.68
N GLU A 145 -16.58 -3.77 -70.51
CA GLU A 145 -16.62 -2.73 -71.53
C GLU A 145 -15.80 -3.11 -72.77
N GLN A 146 -14.60 -3.68 -72.58
CA GLN A 146 -13.78 -4.20 -73.69
C GLN A 146 -14.47 -5.36 -74.40
N ALA A 147 -15.00 -6.33 -73.65
CA ALA A 147 -15.75 -7.44 -74.22
C ALA A 147 -16.94 -6.92 -75.05
N PHE A 148 -17.70 -5.94 -74.54
CA PHE A 148 -18.81 -5.35 -75.28
C PHE A 148 -18.37 -4.66 -76.58
N LYS A 149 -17.22 -3.96 -76.57
CA LYS A 149 -16.64 -3.37 -77.79
C LYS A 149 -16.22 -4.44 -78.80
N VAL A 150 -15.56 -5.50 -78.34
CA VAL A 150 -15.17 -6.64 -79.20
C VAL A 150 -16.41 -7.32 -79.78
N THR A 151 -17.43 -7.61 -78.97
CA THR A 151 -18.69 -8.19 -79.46
C THR A 151 -19.35 -7.27 -80.48
N LYS A 152 -19.37 -5.95 -80.25
CA LYS A 152 -19.92 -4.98 -81.22
C LYS A 152 -19.10 -4.94 -82.52
N GLN A 153 -17.78 -5.07 -82.46
CA GLN A 153 -16.91 -5.17 -83.64
C GLN A 153 -17.10 -6.49 -84.40
N ILE A 154 -17.31 -7.60 -83.69
CA ILE A 154 -17.62 -8.91 -84.29
C ILE A 154 -18.99 -8.85 -84.96
N ILE A 155 -20.00 -8.25 -84.34
CA ILE A 155 -21.32 -8.05 -84.94
C ILE A 155 -21.21 -7.16 -86.18
N HIS A 156 -20.49 -6.03 -86.12
CA HIS A 156 -20.27 -5.18 -87.29
C HIS A 156 -19.49 -5.89 -88.41
N LYS A 157 -18.48 -6.71 -88.09
CA LYS A 157 -17.78 -7.53 -89.08
C LYS A 157 -18.64 -8.65 -89.65
N ALA A 158 -19.50 -9.26 -88.84
CA ALA A 158 -20.47 -10.26 -89.30
C ALA A 158 -21.59 -9.65 -90.15
N ASP A 159 -21.91 -8.36 -89.96
CA ASP A 159 -22.78 -7.58 -90.83
C ASP A 159 -22.05 -7.13 -92.12
N GLU A 160 -20.75 -6.82 -92.06
CA GLU A 160 -19.92 -6.56 -93.26
C GLU A 160 -19.71 -7.83 -94.11
N ASP A 161 -19.48 -9.00 -93.50
CA ASP A 161 -19.39 -10.29 -94.19
C ASP A 161 -20.77 -10.79 -94.70
N LYS A 162 -21.87 -10.15 -94.27
CA LYS A 162 -23.23 -10.37 -94.79
C LYS A 162 -23.68 -9.32 -95.80
N LEU A 163 -22.82 -8.40 -96.24
CA LEU A 163 -23.02 -7.65 -97.47
C LEU A 163 -22.77 -8.57 -98.67
N ILE A 164 -23.64 -9.57 -98.84
CA ILE A 164 -23.96 -10.05 -100.18
C ILE A 164 -24.71 -8.90 -100.84
N GLU A 165 -24.05 -8.30 -101.83
CA GLU A 165 -24.61 -7.38 -102.81
C GLU A 165 -26.09 -7.67 -103.07
N GLY A 166 -26.92 -6.70 -102.73
CA GLY A 166 -28.38 -6.82 -102.62
C GLY A 166 -29.01 -7.60 -103.78
N ASN A 167 -29.47 -8.80 -103.46
CA ASN A 167 -30.48 -9.51 -104.22
C ASN A 167 -31.81 -8.76 -104.02
N ASN A 168 -32.32 -8.12 -105.08
CA ASN A 168 -33.56 -7.34 -105.13
C ASN A 168 -34.84 -8.18 -104.94
N GLY A 169 -34.90 -9.00 -103.88
CA GLY A 169 -36.12 -9.73 -103.50
C GLY A 169 -36.42 -11.01 -104.29
N TYR A 170 -35.45 -11.59 -105.02
CA TYR A 170 -35.69 -12.82 -105.77
C TYR A 170 -35.48 -14.09 -104.92
N LEU A 171 -36.48 -15.00 -104.94
CA LEU A 171 -36.46 -16.32 -104.26
C LEU A 171 -35.48 -17.33 -104.90
N LEU A 172 -35.00 -17.06 -106.12
CA LEU A 172 -34.03 -17.86 -106.85
C LEU A 172 -33.06 -16.94 -107.61
N LYS A 173 -31.76 -17.24 -107.54
CA LYS A 173 -30.70 -16.60 -108.36
C LYS A 173 -29.87 -17.72 -109.00
N ASP A 174 -29.67 -17.66 -110.32
CA ASP A 174 -28.89 -18.64 -111.09
C ASP A 174 -29.29 -20.11 -110.84
N GLY A 175 -30.60 -20.37 -110.73
CA GLY A 175 -31.16 -21.71 -110.54
C GLY A 175 -30.95 -22.33 -109.15
N LYS A 176 -30.40 -21.57 -108.19
CA LYS A 176 -30.18 -22.04 -106.81
C LYS A 176 -31.09 -21.27 -105.82
N PRO A 177 -31.76 -21.97 -104.87
CA PRO A 177 -32.58 -21.30 -103.85
C PRO A 177 -31.70 -20.45 -102.92
N THR A 178 -32.12 -19.22 -102.67
CA THR A 178 -31.41 -18.24 -101.82
C THR A 178 -31.77 -18.34 -100.33
N TYR A 179 -32.52 -19.37 -99.92
CA TYR A 179 -32.87 -19.62 -98.52
C TYR A 179 -31.93 -20.64 -97.89
N PRO A 180 -31.45 -20.43 -96.65
CA PRO A 180 -30.70 -21.45 -95.93
C PRO A 180 -31.58 -22.68 -95.70
N ALA A 181 -31.03 -23.86 -95.98
CA ALA A 181 -31.72 -25.13 -95.79
C ALA A 181 -32.21 -25.26 -94.33
N LYS A 182 -33.47 -25.63 -94.15
CA LYS A 182 -34.07 -25.88 -92.82
C LYS A 182 -33.24 -26.94 -92.09
N ILE A 183 -32.56 -26.52 -91.02
CA ILE A 183 -31.84 -27.43 -90.12
C ILE A 183 -32.90 -28.18 -89.30
N LYS A 184 -32.91 -29.51 -89.43
CA LYS A 184 -33.73 -30.39 -88.58
C LYS A 184 -32.96 -30.62 -87.29
N VAL A 185 -33.36 -29.94 -86.21
CA VAL A 185 -32.80 -30.16 -84.88
C VAL A 185 -33.56 -31.33 -84.25
N GLU A 186 -32.87 -32.46 -84.08
CA GLU A 186 -33.37 -33.60 -83.34
C GLU A 186 -32.92 -33.47 -81.88
N ILE A 187 -33.89 -33.29 -80.97
CA ILE A 187 -33.62 -33.11 -79.54
C ILE A 187 -33.66 -34.47 -78.87
N THR A 188 -32.51 -34.98 -78.44
CA THR A 188 -32.44 -36.14 -77.54
C THR A 188 -32.35 -35.64 -76.09
N PRO A 189 -33.30 -36.01 -75.20
CA PRO A 189 -33.20 -35.65 -73.79
C PRO A 189 -32.06 -36.43 -73.12
N ALA A 190 -31.20 -35.71 -72.40
CA ALA A 190 -30.16 -36.32 -71.58
C ALA A 190 -30.77 -37.00 -70.34
N THR A 191 -30.40 -38.26 -70.10
CA THR A 191 -30.79 -39.00 -68.90
C THR A 191 -30.12 -38.40 -67.66
N PRO A 192 -30.87 -38.17 -66.56
CA PRO A 192 -30.31 -37.66 -65.31
C PRO A 192 -29.47 -38.74 -64.62
N ASP A 193 -28.20 -38.43 -64.40
CA ASP A 193 -27.28 -39.25 -63.61
C ASP A 193 -27.65 -39.08 -62.13
N LYS A 194 -28.25 -40.12 -61.54
CA LYS A 194 -28.46 -40.24 -60.10
C LYS A 194 -27.20 -40.85 -59.52
N ASN A 195 -26.41 -40.05 -58.80
CA ASN A 195 -25.47 -40.58 -57.83
C ASN A 195 -25.83 -40.04 -56.45
N ASP A 196 -26.10 -41.01 -55.57
CA ASP A 196 -26.31 -40.90 -54.14
C ASP A 196 -25.04 -40.40 -53.40
#